data_AF-A0AAF0QR76-F1
#
_entry.id   AF-A0AAF0QR76-F1
#
_cell.length_a   1.000
_cell.length_b   1.000
_cell.length_c   1.000
_cell.angle_alpha   90.00
_cell.angle_beta   90.00
_cell.angle_gamma   90.00
#
_symmetry.space_group_name_H-M   'P 1'
#
loop_
_entity.id
_entity.type
_entity.pdbx_description
1 polymer ?
#
loop_
_entity_poly.entity_id
_entity_poly.type
_entity_poly.pdbx_seq_one_letter_code
_entity_poly.pdbx_strand_id
1 'polypeptide(L)'
;MYEVFTDHLSLQHMFTQKDLNLRQRRWIELLKDYDVTIQYHPSKANVVAYTLSRKSLGISKSCGVLASIEVRATFIEKIKDKKFENENLEELRKKTVISKA
;
A
#
# COMPACT_ATOMS: atom_id res chain seq x y z
N MET A 1 15.16 -7.50 -8.92
CA MET A 1 14.35 -6.63 -9.79
C MET A 1 13.07 -6.27 -9.05
N TYR A 2 12.87 -4.98 -8.76
CA TYR A 2 11.72 -4.45 -8.04
C TYR A 2 10.76 -3.76 -9.01
N GLU A 3 9.47 -4.08 -8.90
CA GLU A 3 8.42 -3.39 -9.65
C GLU A 3 7.80 -2.31 -8.79
N VAL A 4 7.89 -1.06 -9.26
CA VAL A 4 7.31 0.10 -8.59
C VAL A 4 6.12 0.58 -9.40
N PHE A 5 4.95 0.49 -8.79
CA PHE A 5 3.70 0.98 -9.38
C PHE A 5 3.43 2.41 -8.94
N THR A 6 3.13 3.27 -9.92
CA THR A 6 2.85 4.69 -9.69
C THR A 6 1.60 5.12 -10.44
N ASP A 7 0.79 5.97 -9.82
CA ASP A 7 -0.36 6.62 -10.46
C ASP A 7 0.01 7.95 -11.14
N HIS A 8 1.30 8.27 -11.20
CA HIS A 8 1.82 9.43 -11.89
C HIS A 8 2.49 9.03 -13.21
N LEU A 9 1.82 9.34 -14.32
CA LEU A 9 2.26 9.01 -15.67
C LEU A 9 3.66 9.58 -16.00
N SER A 10 4.00 10.75 -15.48
CA SER A 10 5.31 11.39 -15.68
C SER A 10 6.47 10.58 -15.11
N LEU A 11 6.25 9.81 -14.04
CA LEU A 11 7.28 8.99 -13.41
C LEU A 11 7.61 7.73 -14.23
N GLN A 12 6.68 7.25 -15.04
CA GLN A 12 6.95 6.13 -15.95
C GLN A 12 8.03 6.47 -16.99
N HIS A 13 8.07 7.73 -17.43
CA HIS A 13 9.01 8.19 -18.45
C HIS A 13 10.31 8.77 -17.89
N MET A 14 10.52 8.68 -16.58
CA MET A 14 11.66 9.30 -15.90
C MET A 14 13.02 8.81 -16.42
N PHE A 15 13.15 7.54 -16.81
CA PHE A 15 14.40 6.99 -17.36
C PHE A 15 14.61 7.26 -18.85
N THR A 16 13.54 7.60 -19.59
CA THR A 16 13.58 7.82 -21.04
C THR A 16 13.66 9.30 -21.43
N GLN A 17 13.40 10.20 -20.50
CA GLN A 17 13.32 11.64 -20.77
C GLN A 17 14.73 12.23 -20.97
N LYS A 18 14.93 12.97 -22.08
CA LYS A 18 16.22 13.60 -22.43
C LYS A 18 16.59 14.74 -21.48
N ASP A 19 15.62 15.60 -21.17
CA ASP A 19 15.83 16.78 -20.33
C ASP A 19 15.18 16.60 -18.96
N LEU A 20 16.02 16.27 -17.98
CA LEU A 20 15.62 16.08 -16.58
C LEU A 20 15.94 17.33 -15.75
N ASN A 21 14.99 17.71 -14.90
CA ASN A 21 15.19 18.74 -13.88
C ASN A 21 16.20 18.24 -12.83
N LEU A 22 16.94 19.16 -12.17
CA LEU A 22 17.93 18.86 -11.13
C LEU A 22 17.41 17.91 -10.04
N ARG A 23 16.15 18.08 -9.62
CA ARG A 23 15.51 17.16 -8.68
C ARG A 23 15.45 15.74 -9.24
N GLN A 24 14.96 15.57 -10.48
CA GLN A 24 14.81 14.26 -11.09
C GLN A 24 16.17 13.57 -11.32
N ARG A 25 17.23 14.33 -11.67
CA ARG A 25 18.59 13.78 -11.78
C ARG A 25 19.08 13.17 -10.46
N ARG A 26 18.89 13.88 -9.34
CA ARG A 26 19.22 13.35 -8.01
C ARG A 26 18.43 12.07 -7.69
N TRP A 27 17.16 12.00 -8.08
CA TRP A 27 16.37 10.78 -7.90
C TRP A 27 16.87 9.62 -8.75
N ILE A 28 17.23 9.86 -10.02
CA ILE A 28 17.79 8.83 -10.89
C ILE A 28 19.14 8.34 -10.37
N GLU A 29 19.99 9.24 -9.87
CA GLU A 29 21.26 8.85 -9.24
C GLU A 29 21.08 7.94 -8.03
N LEU A 30 19.99 8.09 -7.26
CA LEU A 30 19.68 7.19 -6.16
C LEU A 30 19.07 5.87 -6.66
N LEU A 31 18.24 5.94 -7.69
CA LEU A 31 17.56 4.77 -8.24
C LEU A 31 18.48 3.87 -9.07
N LYS A 32 19.58 4.37 -9.60
CA LYS A 32 20.56 3.56 -10.37
C LYS A 32 21.15 2.41 -9.55
N ASP A 33 21.20 2.56 -8.22
CA ASP A 33 21.76 1.55 -7.32
C ASP A 33 20.76 0.41 -7.06
N TYR A 34 19.52 0.54 -7.54
CA TYR A 34 18.46 -0.44 -7.40
C TYR A 34 17.97 -0.88 -8.78
N ASP A 35 17.87 -2.19 -9.02
CA ASP A 35 17.24 -2.73 -10.23
C ASP A 35 15.71 -2.54 -10.15
N VAL A 36 15.23 -1.33 -10.49
CA VAL A 36 13.82 -0.92 -10.38
C VAL A 36 13.22 -0.70 -11.76
N THR A 37 12.03 -1.27 -11.97
CA THR A 37 11.17 -0.97 -13.12
C THR A 37 9.94 -0.22 -12.66
N ILE A 38 9.71 0.98 -13.20
CA ILE A 38 8.57 1.83 -12.85
C ILE A 38 7.45 1.62 -13.87
N GLN A 39 6.27 1.23 -13.38
CA GLN A 39 5.10 0.98 -14.20
C GLN A 39 3.95 1.88 -13.77
N TYR A 40 3.22 2.44 -14.74
CA TYR A 40 2.01 3.19 -14.45
C TYR A 40 0.87 2.26 -14.04
N HIS A 41 0.16 2.62 -12.99
CA HIS A 41 -1.09 2.00 -12.56
C HIS A 41 -2.14 3.08 -12.34
N PRO A 42 -3.33 2.95 -12.95
CA PRO A 42 -4.39 3.92 -12.75
C PRO A 42 -4.79 4.00 -11.26
N SER A 43 -5.13 5.19 -10.78
CA SER A 43 -5.35 5.47 -9.35
C SER A 43 -6.39 4.56 -8.67
N LYS A 44 -7.30 3.94 -9.44
CA LYS A 44 -8.27 2.94 -8.96
C LYS A 44 -7.62 1.63 -8.48
N ALA A 45 -6.42 1.30 -8.95
CA ALA A 45 -5.63 0.16 -8.48
C ALA A 45 -4.70 0.55 -7.32
N ASN A 46 -4.37 1.85 -7.18
CA ASN A 46 -3.46 2.36 -6.17
C ASN A 46 -4.13 2.62 -4.80
N VAL A 47 -5.28 1.99 -4.52
CA VAL A 47 -6.13 2.29 -3.36
C VAL A 47 -5.39 2.08 -2.04
N VAL A 48 -4.53 1.06 -1.94
CA VAL A 48 -3.76 0.80 -0.71
C VAL A 48 -2.76 1.93 -0.44
N ALA A 49 -1.90 2.28 -1.41
CA ALA A 49 -0.95 3.37 -1.20
C ALA A 49 -1.66 4.72 -1.03
N TYR A 50 -2.73 4.96 -1.79
CA TYR A 50 -3.57 6.16 -1.70
C TYR A 50 -4.25 6.27 -0.32
N THR A 51 -4.76 5.17 0.25
CA THR A 51 -5.36 5.17 1.60
C THR A 51 -4.32 5.35 2.70
N LEU A 52 -3.12 4.80 2.55
CA LEU A 52 -2.01 5.00 3.49
C LEU A 52 -1.49 6.44 3.47
N SER A 53 -1.30 7.02 2.29
CA SER A 53 -0.81 8.41 2.15
C SER A 53 -1.80 9.45 2.70
N ARG A 54 -3.10 9.19 2.60
CA ARG A 54 -4.12 10.05 3.24
C ARG A 54 -4.24 9.87 4.75
N LYS A 55 -3.95 8.67 5.29
CA LYS A 55 -3.97 8.46 6.74
C LYS A 55 -2.87 9.25 7.46
N SER A 56 -1.71 9.45 6.86
CA SER A 56 -0.64 10.24 7.47
C SER A 56 -0.89 11.75 7.47
N LEU A 57 -1.80 12.24 6.63
CA LEU A 57 -2.16 13.67 6.53
C LEU A 57 -3.41 14.04 7.35
N GLY A 58 -4.04 13.05 7.99
CA GLY A 58 -5.36 13.16 8.63
C GLY A 58 -5.34 13.30 10.15
N ILE A 59 -4.33 13.94 10.77
CA ILE A 59 -4.53 14.59 12.07
C ILE A 59 -5.04 16.02 11.78
N SER A 60 -6.21 16.09 11.15
CA SER A 60 -6.96 17.33 11.04
C SER A 60 -7.62 17.59 12.39
N LYS A 61 -7.24 18.70 13.02
CA LYS A 61 -7.81 19.21 14.28
C LYS A 61 -9.23 19.75 14.05
N SER A 62 -10.17 18.91 13.65
CA SER A 62 -11.61 19.17 13.77
C SER A 62 -12.37 17.91 13.36
N CYS A 63 -13.43 17.60 14.11
CA CYS A 63 -14.39 16.52 13.87
C CYS A 63 -14.05 15.15 14.52
N GLY A 64 -14.69 14.88 15.66
CA GLY A 64 -15.18 13.53 16.01
C GLY A 64 -14.19 12.48 16.51
N VAL A 65 -13.02 12.88 17.03
CA VAL A 65 -11.94 11.94 17.37
C VAL A 65 -12.26 11.02 18.56
N LEU A 66 -13.11 11.43 19.51
CA LEU A 66 -13.36 10.63 20.72
C LEU A 66 -14.13 9.33 20.44
N ALA A 67 -15.24 9.37 19.69
CA ALA A 67 -16.02 8.16 19.36
C ALA A 67 -15.27 7.21 18.41
N SER A 68 -14.42 7.74 17.52
CA SER A 68 -13.71 6.94 16.52
C SER A 68 -12.49 6.19 17.09
N ILE A 69 -11.84 6.75 18.12
CA ILE A 69 -10.74 6.06 18.82
C ILE A 69 -11.29 4.86 19.61
N GLU A 70 -12.41 5.04 20.31
CA GLU A 70 -13.06 4.01 21.12
C GLU A 70 -13.63 2.87 20.26
N VAL A 71 -14.24 3.21 19.12
CA VAL A 71 -14.73 2.23 18.13
C VAL A 71 -13.58 1.46 17.46
N ARG A 72 -12.39 2.06 17.27
CA ARG A 72 -11.25 1.38 16.62
C ARG A 72 -10.53 0.38 17.52
N ALA A 73 -10.41 0.63 18.82
CA ALA A 73 -9.76 -0.30 19.75
C ALA A 73 -10.55 -1.63 19.84
N THR A 74 -11.87 -1.53 20.04
CA THR A 74 -12.76 -2.70 20.15
C THR A 74 -13.02 -3.38 18.80
N PHE A 75 -12.88 -2.68 17.67
CA PHE A 75 -13.04 -3.27 16.35
C PHE A 75 -11.93 -4.27 15.99
N ILE A 76 -10.69 -4.01 16.43
CA ILE A 76 -9.58 -4.96 16.21
C ILE A 76 -9.80 -6.24 17.00
N GLU A 77 -10.28 -6.14 18.25
CA GLU A 77 -10.67 -7.29 19.06
C GLU A 77 -11.82 -8.07 18.41
N LYS A 78 -12.89 -7.38 17.98
CA LYS A 78 -13.99 -8.03 17.25
C LYS A 78 -13.57 -8.70 15.94
N ILE A 79 -12.57 -8.17 15.23
CA ILE A 79 -12.01 -8.83 14.04
C ILE A 79 -11.23 -10.09 14.44
N LYS A 80 -10.47 -10.04 15.54
CA LYS A 80 -9.75 -11.22 16.04
C LYS A 80 -10.73 -12.31 16.47
N ASP A 81 -11.78 -11.96 17.21
CA ASP A 81 -12.78 -12.91 17.68
C ASP A 81 -13.53 -13.56 16.50
N LYS A 82 -13.96 -12.76 15.52
CA LYS A 82 -14.62 -13.27 14.30
C LYS A 82 -13.70 -14.09 13.39
N LYS A 83 -12.38 -13.98 13.52
CA LYS A 83 -11.43 -14.87 12.83
C LYS A 83 -11.42 -16.27 13.42
N PHE A 84 -11.71 -16.44 14.71
CA PHE A 84 -11.75 -17.75 15.36
C PHE A 84 -13.07 -18.51 15.12
N GLU A 85 -14.17 -17.81 14.83
CA GLU A 85 -15.48 -18.45 14.57
C GLU A 85 -15.69 -18.89 13.10
N ASN A 86 -14.83 -18.45 12.16
CA ASN A 86 -15.04 -18.77 10.75
C ASN A 86 -14.47 -20.15 10.38
N GLU A 87 -15.31 -21.19 10.47
CA GLU A 87 -14.98 -22.58 10.08
C GLU A 87 -14.42 -22.68 8.64
N ASN A 88 -14.90 -21.84 7.71
CA ASN A 88 -14.41 -21.78 6.33
C ASN A 88 -12.92 -21.39 6.23
N LEU A 89 -12.39 -20.56 7.14
CA LEU A 89 -10.98 -20.16 7.15
C LEU A 89 -10.07 -21.26 7.71
N GLU A 90 -10.56 -22.04 8.68
CA GLU A 90 -9.91 -23.25 9.19
C GLU A 90 -9.80 -24.32 8.11
N GLU A 91 -10.85 -24.53 7.31
CA GLU A 91 -10.83 -25.48 6.19
C GLU A 91 -9.82 -25.09 5.10
N LEU A 92 -9.72 -23.81 4.77
CA LEU A 92 -8.72 -23.32 3.81
C LEU A 92 -7.29 -23.51 4.34
N ARG A 93 -7.05 -23.32 5.64
CA ARG A 93 -5.76 -23.63 6.27
C ARG A 93 -5.41 -25.10 6.19
N LYS A 94 -6.36 -26.00 6.50
CA LYS A 94 -6.16 -27.46 6.37
C LYS A 94 -5.81 -27.84 4.94
N LYS A 95 -6.52 -27.28 3.94
CA LYS A 95 -6.22 -27.52 2.51
C LYS A 95 -4.84 -27.00 2.09
N THR A 96 -4.40 -25.86 2.61
CA THR A 96 -3.11 -25.25 2.26
C THR A 96 -1.92 -25.98 2.89
N VAL A 97 -2.11 -26.54 4.10
CA VAL A 97 -1.08 -27.35 4.78
C VAL A 97 -0.95 -28.73 4.12
N ILE A 98 -2.05 -29.31 3.63
CA ILE A 98 -2.03 -30.61 2.93
C ILE A 98 -1.40 -30.50 1.54
N SER A 99 -1.51 -29.36 0.83
CA SER A 99 -0.92 -29.19 -0.51
C SER A 99 0.58 -28.88 -0.52
N LYS A 100 1.25 -28.97 0.63
CA LYS A 100 2.69 -28.67 0.77
C LYS A 100 3.50 -29.85 1.31
N ALA A 101 2.90 -31.05 1.33
CA ALA A 101 3.56 -32.33 1.59
C ALA A 101 3.72 -33.11 0.27
#